data_AF-A0A2N5MGZ9-F1
#
_entry.id   AF-A0A2N5MGZ9-F1
#
_cell.length_a   1.000
_cell.length_b   1.000
_cell.length_c   1.000
_cell.angle_alpha   90.00
_cell.angle_beta   90.00
_cell.angle_gamma   90.00
#
_symmetry.space_group_name_H-M   'P 1'
#
loop_
_entity.id
_entity.type
_entity.pdbx_description
1 polymer ?
#
loop_
_entity_poly.entity_id
_entity_poly.type
_entity_poly.pdbx_seq_one_letter_code
_entity_poly.pdbx_strand_id
1 'polypeptide(L)'
;MFTNRRSITKATHGSNTFNHNMLGIGLHSSNTFGTIQTTNGYNDQFENIFSDLNARRQLLQDKVSQLPNGNTSLRNDGVGLGWRYEQAEIEMGGKGSTNWSDAQRQEILNNGKVRGAEGHHINSVKNHPDQQANPDNIEFAKDRNEHLQKHGGDFRNPTEGDLIDRNGRLEEVNRQRVIKNELTGIGLAAAIGLGVGFTIGFVTTLAQKGIAIDGVKAAMGVGLRAGLESSMLATINHVIVRGIGETITQSLSQFAIQQYGFTLTENLIKMCNMATIGIVGSIVFSTWLFVKLRWKGHSSRFAFASAVKSLGTSLAILFISIIAQGVWGGYAGLIVSLSIGLSMVIFQYVKHNLNHKLLDNITNYSIEKSRPILFIKEK
;
A
#
# COMPACT_ATOMS: atom_id res chain seq x y z
N MET A 1 15.62 -41.07 -47.85
CA MET A 1 14.49 -40.51 -47.07
C MET A 1 15.05 -39.94 -45.76
N PHE A 2 15.70 -38.78 -45.81
CA PHE A 2 16.26 -38.09 -44.65
C PHE A 2 15.76 -36.65 -44.66
N THR A 3 14.57 -36.44 -44.10
CA THR A 3 13.95 -35.13 -43.97
C THR A 3 14.34 -34.51 -42.63
N ASN A 4 15.28 -33.56 -42.71
CA ASN A 4 15.42 -32.38 -41.84
C ASN A 4 14.91 -32.49 -40.40
N ARG A 5 15.77 -32.98 -39.50
CA ARG A 5 15.74 -32.51 -38.11
C ARG A 5 16.17 -31.03 -38.12
N ARG A 6 15.22 -30.11 -37.99
CA ARG A 6 15.52 -28.75 -37.53
C ARG A 6 16.14 -28.87 -36.15
N SER A 7 17.46 -28.72 -36.10
CA SER A 7 18.19 -28.50 -34.86
C SER A 7 17.63 -27.25 -34.16
N ILE A 8 16.92 -27.47 -33.05
CA ILE A 8 16.51 -26.42 -32.10
C ILE A 8 17.67 -26.13 -31.14
N THR A 9 18.90 -26.07 -31.66
CA THR A 9 20.06 -25.56 -30.92
C THR A 9 20.64 -24.34 -31.62
N LYS A 10 19.81 -23.34 -31.88
CA LYS A 10 20.24 -21.96 -31.62
C LYS A 10 19.84 -21.64 -30.20
N ALA A 11 20.68 -22.04 -29.26
CA ALA A 11 20.75 -21.35 -27.99
C ALA A 11 21.10 -19.90 -28.33
N THR A 12 20.08 -19.04 -28.43
CA THR A 12 20.27 -17.60 -28.46
C THR A 12 21.15 -17.26 -27.27
N HIS A 13 22.37 -16.84 -27.59
CA HIS A 13 23.36 -16.37 -26.65
C HIS A 13 22.71 -15.43 -25.63
N GLY A 14 22.76 -15.82 -24.35
CA GLY A 14 22.67 -14.95 -23.20
C GLY A 14 21.52 -13.93 -23.18
N SER A 15 20.26 -14.36 -23.20
CA SER A 15 19.22 -13.53 -22.58
C SER A 15 19.40 -13.63 -21.06
N ASN A 16 20.25 -12.77 -20.48
CA ASN A 16 20.20 -12.50 -19.05
C ASN A 16 18.80 -11.94 -18.76
N THR A 17 17.86 -12.82 -18.40
CA THR A 17 16.53 -12.43 -17.94
C THR A 17 16.70 -11.75 -16.59
N PHE A 18 16.94 -10.44 -16.63
CA PHE A 18 16.97 -9.59 -15.46
C PHE A 18 15.55 -9.55 -14.88
N ASN A 19 15.36 -9.94 -13.63
CA ASN A 19 14.04 -9.81 -13.01
C ASN A 19 13.83 -8.33 -12.69
N HIS A 20 12.95 -7.69 -13.47
CA HIS A 20 12.74 -6.25 -13.39
C HIS A 20 12.28 -5.83 -11.98
N ASN A 21 11.51 -6.69 -11.31
CA ASN A 21 10.90 -6.41 -10.01
C ASN A 21 11.90 -6.46 -8.85
N MET A 22 13.12 -6.96 -9.09
CA MET A 22 14.19 -6.98 -8.11
C MET A 22 14.57 -5.57 -7.61
N LEU A 23 14.48 -4.55 -8.47
CA LEU A 23 14.87 -3.18 -8.13
C LEU A 23 13.78 -2.45 -7.34
N GLY A 24 12.54 -2.90 -7.46
CA GLY A 24 11.38 -2.33 -6.78
C GLY A 24 11.10 -2.95 -5.41
N ILE A 25 11.77 -4.03 -5.00
CA ILE A 25 11.40 -4.81 -3.81
C ILE A 25 11.40 -3.94 -2.54
N GLY A 26 12.40 -3.08 -2.36
CA GLY A 26 12.46 -2.15 -1.24
C GLY A 26 11.32 -1.13 -1.27
N LEU A 27 11.04 -0.56 -2.44
CA LEU A 27 9.94 0.40 -2.66
C LEU A 27 8.57 -0.22 -2.35
N HIS A 28 8.31 -1.42 -2.89
CA HIS A 28 7.08 -2.16 -2.63
C HIS A 28 6.95 -2.50 -1.14
N SER A 29 8.05 -2.86 -0.49
CA SER A 29 8.03 -3.22 0.93
C SER A 29 7.70 -2.01 1.80
N SER A 30 8.35 -0.87 1.56
CA SER A 30 8.07 0.38 2.27
C SER A 30 6.62 0.84 2.06
N ASN A 31 6.14 0.83 0.80
CA ASN A 31 4.76 1.22 0.49
C ASN A 31 3.74 0.33 1.19
N THR A 32 3.92 -1.00 1.10
CA THR A 32 2.99 -1.96 1.69
C THR A 32 3.00 -1.87 3.21
N PHE A 33 4.18 -1.74 3.81
CA PHE A 33 4.32 -1.54 5.25
C PHE A 33 3.66 -0.25 5.73
N GLY A 34 3.88 0.87 5.04
CA GLY A 34 3.25 2.15 5.36
C GLY A 34 1.72 2.07 5.30
N THR A 35 1.20 1.42 4.24
CA THR A 35 -0.25 1.19 4.08
C THR A 35 -0.81 0.39 5.27
N ILE A 36 -0.16 -0.71 5.65
CA ILE A 36 -0.53 -1.54 6.81
C ILE A 36 -0.56 -0.70 8.09
N GLN A 37 0.52 0.05 8.37
CA GLN A 37 0.60 0.85 9.60
C GLN A 37 -0.51 1.90 9.69
N THR A 38 -0.80 2.58 8.58
CA THR A 38 -1.87 3.58 8.55
C THR A 38 -3.24 2.93 8.76
N THR A 39 -3.51 1.79 8.14
CA THR A 39 -4.78 1.07 8.33
C THR A 39 -4.94 0.55 9.75
N ASN A 40 -3.89 0.01 10.36
CA ASN A 40 -3.92 -0.41 11.76
C ASN A 40 -4.14 0.78 12.68
N GLY A 41 -3.45 1.90 12.45
CA GLY A 41 -3.67 3.13 13.22
C GLY A 41 -5.10 3.65 13.12
N TYR A 42 -5.73 3.55 11.95
CA TYR A 42 -7.16 3.86 11.80
C TYR A 42 -8.05 2.90 12.59
N ASN A 43 -7.83 1.58 12.49
CA ASN A 43 -8.64 0.61 13.22
C ASN A 43 -8.45 0.75 14.74
N ASP A 44 -7.21 0.91 15.22
CA ASP A 44 -6.93 1.11 16.65
C ASP A 44 -7.59 2.38 17.18
N GLN A 45 -7.52 3.50 16.43
CA GLN A 45 -8.23 4.73 16.83
C GLN A 45 -9.75 4.50 16.88
N PHE A 46 -10.31 3.84 15.86
CA PHE A 46 -11.74 3.54 15.81
C PHE A 46 -12.18 2.66 16.97
N GLU A 47 -11.51 1.53 17.24
CA GLU A 47 -11.86 0.61 18.32
C GLU A 47 -11.81 1.29 19.69
N ASN A 48 -10.77 2.10 19.94
CA ASN A 48 -10.65 2.85 21.20
C ASN A 48 -11.80 3.84 21.39
N ILE A 49 -12.11 4.63 20.35
CA ILE A 49 -13.21 5.59 20.36
C ILE A 49 -14.55 4.87 20.53
N PHE A 50 -14.80 3.84 19.71
CA PHE A 50 -16.05 3.12 19.67
C PHE A 50 -16.34 2.42 20.99
N SER A 51 -15.32 1.80 21.60
CA SER A 51 -15.44 1.14 22.90
C SER A 51 -15.73 2.14 24.03
N ASP A 52 -14.97 3.25 24.14
CA ASP A 52 -15.21 4.28 25.17
C ASP A 52 -16.62 4.88 25.04
N LEU A 53 -17.02 5.24 23.83
CA LEU A 53 -18.32 5.88 23.59
C LEU A 53 -19.49 4.91 23.82
N ASN A 54 -19.35 3.63 23.49
CA ASN A 54 -20.38 2.63 23.77
C ASN A 54 -20.46 2.27 25.25
N ALA A 55 -19.34 2.21 25.97
CA ALA A 55 -19.34 2.04 27.42
C ALA A 55 -20.05 3.21 28.12
N ARG A 56 -19.83 4.44 27.67
CA ARG A 56 -20.56 5.63 28.18
C ARG A 56 -22.04 5.57 27.85
N ARG A 57 -22.40 5.18 26.62
CA ARG A 57 -23.78 5.00 26.17
C ARG A 57 -24.52 4.01 27.07
N GLN A 58 -23.93 2.85 27.31
CA GLN A 58 -24.49 1.81 28.19
C GLN A 58 -24.64 2.31 29.62
N LEU A 59 -23.59 2.92 30.19
CA LEU A 59 -23.64 3.47 31.54
C LEU A 59 -24.77 4.50 31.72
N LEU A 60 -24.98 5.37 30.74
CA LEU A 60 -26.08 6.34 30.79
C LEU A 60 -27.45 5.67 30.65
N GLN A 61 -27.58 4.67 29.78
CA GLN A 61 -28.84 3.94 29.61
C GLN A 61 -29.22 3.14 30.86
N ASP A 62 -28.25 2.55 31.55
CA ASP A 62 -28.45 1.86 32.83
C ASP A 62 -28.95 2.84 33.90
N LYS A 63 -28.38 4.04 33.96
CA LYS A 63 -28.85 5.10 34.85
C LYS A 63 -30.28 5.52 34.51
N VAL A 64 -30.61 5.70 33.23
CA VAL A 64 -31.99 6.04 32.80
C VAL A 64 -32.98 4.97 33.27
N SER A 65 -32.61 3.69 33.14
CA SER A 65 -33.47 2.56 33.53
C SER A 65 -33.74 2.46 35.03
N GLN A 66 -32.89 3.10 35.86
CA GLN A 66 -33.05 3.15 37.32
C GLN A 66 -33.84 4.38 37.80
N LEU A 67 -34.13 5.33 36.92
CA LEU A 67 -34.84 6.55 37.29
C LEU A 67 -36.36 6.32 37.39
N PRO A 68 -37.07 7.07 38.26
CA PRO A 68 -38.53 7.07 38.27
C PRO A 68 -39.12 7.50 36.92
N ASN A 69 -40.29 6.95 36.57
CA ASN A 69 -41.00 7.30 35.35
C ASN A 69 -41.19 8.81 35.18
N GLY A 70 -40.86 9.33 34.00
CA GLY A 70 -40.98 10.76 33.67
C GLY A 70 -39.84 11.64 34.19
N ASN A 71 -38.83 11.08 34.86
CA ASN A 71 -37.62 11.82 35.22
C ASN A 71 -36.75 12.05 33.98
N THR A 72 -36.41 13.32 33.69
CA THR A 72 -35.58 13.71 32.53
C THR A 72 -34.27 14.40 32.94
N SER A 73 -33.69 14.00 34.08
CA SER A 73 -32.49 14.63 34.66
C SER A 73 -31.21 14.39 33.85
N LEU A 74 -31.12 13.29 33.10
CA LEU A 74 -29.96 12.91 32.30
C LEU A 74 -29.98 13.48 30.87
N ARG A 75 -30.95 14.33 30.53
CA ARG A 75 -31.07 14.94 29.19
C ARG A 75 -29.80 15.64 28.73
N ASN A 76 -29.12 16.33 29.67
CA ASN A 76 -27.89 17.07 29.38
C ASN A 76 -26.70 16.12 29.18
N ASP A 77 -26.71 14.96 29.85
CA ASP A 77 -25.71 13.92 29.64
C ASP A 77 -25.87 13.28 28.25
N GLY A 78 -27.11 13.08 27.80
CA GLY A 78 -27.42 12.66 26.42
C GLY A 78 -26.86 13.62 25.38
N VAL A 79 -27.15 14.93 25.54
CA VAL A 79 -26.59 15.98 24.67
C VAL A 79 -25.07 15.99 24.71
N GLY A 80 -24.47 15.86 25.89
CA GLY A 80 -23.02 15.79 26.07
C GLY A 80 -22.41 14.58 25.37
N LEU A 81 -23.06 13.42 25.45
CA LEU A 81 -22.61 12.22 24.73
C LEU A 81 -22.78 12.38 23.22
N GLY A 82 -23.88 12.98 22.75
CA GLY A 82 -24.06 13.34 21.35
C GLY A 82 -22.89 14.16 20.82
N TRP A 83 -22.49 15.21 21.53
CA TRP A 83 -21.33 16.05 21.14
C TRP A 83 -20.01 15.27 21.12
N ARG A 84 -19.82 14.29 22.00
CA ARG A 84 -18.64 13.42 21.98
C ARG A 84 -18.60 12.54 20.74
N TYR A 85 -19.73 11.98 20.32
CA TYR A 85 -19.82 11.24 19.05
C TYR A 85 -19.54 12.15 17.86
N GLU A 86 -20.07 13.37 17.88
CA GLU A 86 -19.83 14.37 16.82
C GLU A 86 -18.34 14.72 16.69
N GLN A 87 -17.69 14.97 17.83
CA GLN A 87 -16.25 15.24 17.89
C GLN A 87 -15.44 14.04 17.41
N ALA A 88 -15.78 12.83 17.85
CA ALA A 88 -15.09 11.61 17.46
C ALA A 88 -15.19 11.33 15.95
N GLU A 89 -16.37 11.54 15.36
CA GLU A 89 -16.53 11.40 13.91
C GLU A 89 -15.60 12.37 13.15
N ILE A 90 -15.54 13.63 13.57
CA ILE A 90 -14.68 14.65 12.97
C ILE A 90 -13.20 14.34 13.19
N GLU A 91 -12.83 13.86 14.38
CA GLU A 91 -11.47 13.44 14.72
C GLU A 91 -10.97 12.32 13.81
N MET A 92 -11.86 11.39 13.44
CA MET A 92 -11.54 10.31 12.51
C MET A 92 -11.50 10.74 11.03
N GLY A 93 -11.81 12.01 10.73
CA GLY A 93 -11.81 12.58 9.39
C GLY A 93 -13.20 12.67 8.73
N GLY A 94 -14.27 12.42 9.48
CA GLY A 94 -15.64 12.64 9.06
C GLY A 94 -16.02 14.12 9.01
N LYS A 95 -17.24 14.40 8.57
CA LYS A 95 -17.76 15.78 8.45
C LYS A 95 -18.65 16.18 9.64
N GLY A 96 -19.05 15.22 10.47
CA GLY A 96 -20.10 15.40 11.47
C GLY A 96 -21.48 15.12 10.89
N SER A 97 -22.46 14.96 11.78
CA SER A 97 -23.88 14.78 11.44
C SER A 97 -24.54 16.05 10.89
N THR A 98 -23.95 17.22 11.17
CA THR A 98 -24.38 18.52 10.63
C THR A 98 -23.39 19.06 9.61
N ASN A 99 -23.83 19.92 8.69
CA ASN A 99 -22.98 20.59 7.70
C ASN A 99 -22.12 21.71 8.35
N TRP A 100 -21.15 21.32 9.16
CA TRP A 100 -20.20 22.21 9.82
C TRP A 100 -19.18 22.79 8.84
N SER A 101 -18.89 24.08 8.94
CA SER A 101 -17.75 24.70 8.24
C SER A 101 -16.42 24.16 8.78
N ASP A 102 -15.33 24.36 8.04
CA ASP A 102 -14.00 23.91 8.46
C ASP A 102 -13.57 24.53 9.81
N ALA A 103 -13.90 25.81 10.01
CA ALA A 103 -13.67 26.51 11.28
C ALA A 103 -14.50 25.90 12.42
N GLN A 104 -15.76 25.55 12.16
CA GLN A 104 -16.63 24.90 13.16
C GLN A 104 -16.15 23.49 13.51
N ARG A 105 -15.69 22.71 12.53
CA ARG A 105 -15.10 21.39 12.80
C ARG A 105 -13.85 21.50 13.65
N GLN A 106 -12.99 22.49 13.38
CA GLN A 106 -11.83 22.75 14.24
C GLN A 106 -12.24 23.18 15.66
N GLU A 107 -13.30 23.97 15.80
CA GLU A 107 -13.83 24.34 17.11
C GLU A 107 -14.35 23.12 17.88
N ILE A 108 -15.05 22.20 17.22
CA ILE A 108 -15.50 20.93 17.82
C ILE A 108 -14.29 20.10 18.27
N LEU A 109 -13.23 20.00 17.46
CA LEU A 109 -12.02 19.29 17.86
C LEU A 109 -11.37 19.90 19.10
N ASN A 110 -11.32 21.22 19.20
CA ASN A 110 -10.66 21.92 20.30
C ASN A 110 -11.48 21.96 21.59
N ASN A 111 -12.80 22.17 21.47
CA ASN A 111 -13.69 22.51 22.57
C ASN A 111 -14.77 21.44 22.85
N GLY A 112 -14.86 20.42 22.01
CA GLY A 112 -15.93 19.40 22.03
C GLY A 112 -17.27 19.87 21.46
N LYS A 113 -17.41 21.15 21.09
CA LYS A 113 -18.64 21.74 20.53
C LYS A 113 -18.37 23.07 19.85
N VAL A 114 -19.33 23.53 19.04
CA VAL A 114 -19.34 24.88 18.45
C VAL A 114 -19.99 25.88 19.42
N ARG A 115 -19.41 27.07 19.59
CA ARG A 115 -20.02 28.13 20.40
C ARG A 115 -21.33 28.61 19.78
N GLY A 116 -22.39 28.60 20.58
CA GLY A 116 -23.73 29.04 20.16
C GLY A 116 -24.57 27.93 19.51
N ALA A 117 -23.96 26.80 19.15
CA ALA A 117 -24.69 25.61 18.73
C ALA A 117 -25.28 24.87 19.94
N GLU A 118 -26.43 24.24 19.73
CA GLU A 118 -27.20 23.55 20.76
C GLU A 118 -27.53 22.13 20.31
N GLY A 119 -27.48 21.18 21.24
CA GLY A 119 -28.01 19.84 21.01
C GLY A 119 -29.51 19.83 21.26
N HIS A 120 -30.27 19.28 20.33
CA HIS A 120 -31.71 19.15 20.34
C HIS A 120 -32.09 17.65 20.36
N HIS A 121 -33.04 17.29 21.22
CA HIS A 121 -33.59 15.92 21.22
C HIS A 121 -34.58 15.76 20.06
N ILE A 122 -34.29 14.87 19.12
CA ILE A 122 -35.12 14.60 17.93
C ILE A 122 -36.52 14.16 18.37
N ASN A 123 -36.59 13.18 19.26
CA ASN A 123 -37.78 12.74 19.95
C ASN A 123 -37.82 13.36 21.35
N SER A 124 -38.86 14.15 21.62
CA SER A 124 -38.99 14.93 22.85
C SER A 124 -38.89 14.06 24.10
N VAL A 125 -37.99 14.41 25.02
CA VAL A 125 -37.78 13.70 26.30
C VAL A 125 -39.01 13.67 27.20
N LYS A 126 -39.98 14.57 26.97
CA LYS A 126 -41.26 14.56 27.71
C LYS A 126 -42.11 13.34 27.33
N ASN A 127 -42.11 12.97 26.05
CA ASN A 127 -42.87 11.83 25.53
C ASN A 127 -42.02 10.56 25.49
N HIS A 128 -40.69 10.70 25.42
CA HIS A 128 -39.71 9.60 25.35
C HIS A 128 -38.64 9.75 26.45
N PRO A 129 -39.00 9.68 27.74
CA PRO A 129 -38.05 9.86 28.85
C PRO A 129 -36.97 8.77 28.88
N ASP A 130 -37.24 7.59 28.32
CA ASP A 130 -36.29 6.49 28.14
C ASP A 130 -35.15 6.82 27.15
N GLN A 131 -35.36 7.80 26.25
CA GLN A 131 -34.37 8.25 25.27
C GLN A 131 -33.60 9.50 25.68
N GLN A 132 -33.80 10.00 26.91
CA GLN A 132 -33.20 11.25 27.36
C GLN A 132 -31.67 11.28 27.26
N ALA A 133 -31.03 10.12 27.42
CA ALA A 133 -29.58 9.97 27.37
C ALA A 133 -29.08 9.28 26.09
N ASN A 134 -29.98 8.95 25.16
CA ASN A 134 -29.62 8.31 23.91
C ASN A 134 -28.95 9.33 22.96
N PRO A 135 -27.65 9.18 22.62
CA PRO A 135 -26.97 10.12 21.73
C PRO A 135 -27.50 10.08 20.29
N ASP A 136 -28.11 8.96 19.87
CA ASP A 136 -28.73 8.83 18.55
C ASP A 136 -30.02 9.67 18.44
N ASN A 137 -30.59 10.04 19.60
CA ASN A 137 -31.72 10.96 19.71
C ASN A 137 -31.29 12.44 19.76
N ILE A 138 -30.01 12.75 19.54
CA ILE A 138 -29.49 14.13 19.56
C ILE A 138 -29.12 14.57 18.16
N GLU A 139 -29.70 15.69 17.72
CA GLU A 139 -29.26 16.44 16.55
C GLU A 139 -28.73 17.82 16.95
N PHE A 140 -27.97 18.49 16.08
CA PHE A 140 -27.37 19.79 16.40
C PHE A 140 -27.96 20.91 15.57
N ALA A 141 -28.43 21.95 16.25
CA ALA A 141 -28.73 23.24 15.67
C ALA A 141 -27.51 24.16 15.78
N LYS A 142 -27.17 24.89 14.71
CA LYS A 142 -26.00 25.78 14.68
C LYS A 142 -26.18 27.03 15.52
N ASP A 143 -27.43 27.43 15.75
CA ASP A 143 -27.79 28.53 16.63
C ASP A 143 -29.18 28.32 17.27
N ARG A 144 -29.53 29.21 18.19
CA ARG A 144 -30.80 29.16 18.92
C ARG A 144 -32.03 29.41 18.04
N ASN A 145 -31.90 30.11 16.92
CA ASN A 145 -33.02 30.34 16.00
C ASN A 145 -33.30 29.07 15.20
N GLU A 146 -32.27 28.37 14.71
CA GLU A 146 -32.42 27.05 14.09
C GLU A 146 -33.02 26.04 15.08
N HIS A 147 -32.61 26.08 16.35
CA HIS A 147 -33.20 25.24 17.39
C HIS A 147 -34.70 25.56 17.59
N LEU A 148 -35.07 26.85 17.65
CA LEU A 148 -36.47 27.27 17.76
C LEU A 148 -37.30 26.84 16.55
N GLN A 149 -36.72 26.88 15.34
CA GLN A 149 -37.37 26.44 14.12
C GLN A 149 -37.67 24.94 14.13
N LYS A 150 -36.79 24.10 14.71
CA LYS A 150 -37.05 22.67 14.90
C LYS A 150 -38.28 22.41 15.78
N HIS A 151 -38.58 23.33 16.70
CA HIS A 151 -39.81 23.33 17.49
C HIS A 151 -41.00 24.06 16.83
N GLY A 152 -40.92 24.45 15.56
CA GLY A 152 -42.00 25.17 14.88
C GLY A 152 -42.31 26.55 15.47
N GLY A 153 -41.33 27.20 16.11
CA GLY A 153 -41.49 28.56 16.66
C GLY A 153 -41.86 28.62 18.15
N ASP A 154 -42.10 27.50 18.82
CA ASP A 154 -42.33 27.44 20.29
C ASP A 154 -41.66 26.21 20.89
N PHE A 155 -40.64 26.40 21.75
CA PHE A 155 -39.91 25.33 22.45
C PHE A 155 -40.79 24.36 23.26
N ARG A 156 -42.06 24.69 23.52
CA ARG A 156 -43.02 23.78 24.17
C ARG A 156 -43.57 22.71 23.23
N ASN A 157 -43.44 22.90 21.92
CA ASN A 157 -43.91 21.93 20.93
C ASN A 157 -43.04 20.68 21.00
N PRO A 158 -43.64 19.48 21.10
CA PRO A 158 -42.89 18.24 21.01
C PRO A 158 -42.35 18.04 19.59
N THR A 159 -41.20 17.39 19.50
CA THR A 159 -40.54 16.97 18.27
C THR A 159 -40.48 15.45 18.22
N GLU A 160 -40.61 14.89 17.02
CA GLU A 160 -40.45 13.46 16.74
C GLU A 160 -39.74 13.32 15.38
N GLY A 161 -38.97 12.24 15.21
CA GLY A 161 -38.24 11.98 13.98
C GLY A 161 -37.32 10.77 14.06
N ASP A 162 -36.65 10.50 12.94
CA ASP A 162 -35.73 9.36 12.82
C ASP A 162 -34.44 9.60 13.62
N LEU A 163 -34.04 8.59 14.37
CA LEU A 163 -32.79 8.61 15.13
C LEU A 163 -31.57 8.56 14.20
N ILE A 164 -30.48 9.19 14.63
CA ILE A 164 -29.20 9.17 13.92
C ILE A 164 -28.38 7.98 14.41
N ASP A 165 -28.11 7.01 13.55
CA ASP A 165 -27.19 5.90 13.89
C ASP A 165 -25.74 6.40 13.97
N ARG A 166 -25.31 6.84 15.15
CA ARG A 166 -23.96 7.39 15.35
C ARG A 166 -22.88 6.32 15.30
N ASN A 167 -23.17 5.09 15.74
CA ASN A 167 -22.23 3.98 15.65
C ASN A 167 -21.95 3.63 14.18
N GLY A 168 -23.00 3.48 13.37
CA GLY A 168 -22.87 3.24 11.94
C GLY A 168 -22.10 4.36 11.22
N ARG A 169 -22.23 5.61 11.66
CA ARG A 169 -21.43 6.73 11.13
C ARG A 169 -19.94 6.62 11.47
N LEU A 170 -19.59 6.24 12.71
CA LEU A 170 -18.19 6.01 13.08
C LEU A 170 -17.58 4.86 12.28
N GLU A 171 -18.33 3.76 12.11
CA GLU A 171 -17.95 2.62 11.26
C GLU A 171 -17.76 3.03 9.81
N GLU A 172 -18.68 3.84 9.26
CA GLU A 172 -18.61 4.38 7.90
C GLU A 172 -17.34 5.19 7.69
N VAL A 173 -17.06 6.15 8.58
CA VAL A 173 -15.89 7.02 8.46
C VAL A 173 -14.61 6.19 8.54
N ASN A 174 -14.52 5.23 9.46
CA ASN A 174 -13.36 4.35 9.55
C ASN A 174 -13.20 3.50 8.28
N ARG A 175 -14.29 2.92 7.78
CA ARG A 175 -14.27 2.13 6.55
C ARG A 175 -13.83 2.95 5.34
N GLN A 176 -14.31 4.19 5.20
CA GLN A 176 -13.94 5.08 4.09
C GLN A 176 -12.45 5.43 4.10
N ARG A 177 -11.90 5.82 5.26
CA ARG A 177 -10.46 6.16 5.36
C ARG A 177 -9.57 4.93 5.14
N VAL A 178 -9.97 3.74 5.62
CA VAL A 178 -9.26 2.48 5.37
C VAL A 178 -9.28 2.16 3.89
N ILE A 179 -10.45 2.13 3.23
CA ILE A 179 -10.55 1.87 1.79
C ILE A 179 -9.70 2.85 0.97
N LYS A 180 -9.75 4.14 1.31
CA LYS A 180 -8.95 5.17 0.65
C LYS A 180 -7.45 4.91 0.79
N ASN A 181 -6.99 4.52 1.98
CA ASN A 181 -5.60 4.20 2.24
C ASN A 181 -5.17 2.94 1.46
N GLU A 182 -5.97 1.87 1.48
CA GLU A 182 -5.71 0.65 0.72
C GLU A 182 -5.63 0.90 -0.79
N LEU A 183 -6.57 1.66 -1.34
CA LEU A 183 -6.57 2.02 -2.76
C LEU A 183 -5.35 2.87 -3.13
N THR A 184 -4.93 3.77 -2.22
CA THR A 184 -3.72 4.57 -2.41
C THR A 184 -2.47 3.68 -2.40
N GLY A 185 -2.39 2.73 -1.47
CA GLY A 185 -1.30 1.74 -1.40
C GLY A 185 -1.21 0.87 -2.67
N ILE A 186 -2.35 0.39 -3.17
CA ILE A 186 -2.45 -0.36 -4.43
C ILE A 186 -2.02 0.50 -5.62
N GLY A 187 -2.50 1.74 -5.70
CA GLY A 187 -2.16 2.68 -6.78
C GLY A 187 -0.67 3.01 -6.79
N LEU A 188 -0.07 3.23 -5.61
CA LEU A 188 1.36 3.47 -5.49
C LEU A 188 2.17 2.20 -5.84
N ALA A 189 1.70 1.01 -5.45
CA ALA A 189 2.34 -0.24 -5.85
C ALA A 189 2.35 -0.42 -7.38
N ALA A 190 1.20 -0.15 -8.04
CA ALA A 190 1.08 -0.16 -9.49
C ALA A 190 2.06 0.82 -10.15
N ALA A 191 2.11 2.07 -9.66
CA ALA A 191 3.02 3.09 -10.17
C ALA A 191 4.50 2.72 -10.03
N ILE A 192 4.91 2.16 -8.88
CA ILE A 192 6.27 1.64 -8.66
C ILE A 192 6.58 0.54 -9.67
N GLY A 193 5.67 -0.44 -9.82
CA GLY A 193 5.85 -1.54 -10.75
C GLY A 193 5.98 -1.06 -12.20
N LEU A 194 5.12 -0.11 -12.60
CA LEU A 194 5.16 0.52 -13.91
C LEU A 194 6.51 1.19 -14.17
N GLY A 195 6.96 2.06 -13.27
CA GLY A 195 8.21 2.81 -13.43
C GLY A 195 9.44 1.91 -13.51
N VAL A 196 9.51 0.89 -12.65
CA VAL A 196 10.61 -0.09 -12.63
C VAL A 196 10.62 -0.93 -13.91
N GLY A 197 9.48 -1.50 -14.29
CA GLY A 197 9.37 -2.31 -15.51
C GLY A 197 9.63 -1.50 -16.77
N PHE A 198 9.11 -0.27 -16.84
CA PHE A 198 9.34 0.65 -17.97
C PHE A 198 10.82 0.94 -18.16
N THR A 199 11.49 1.37 -17.10
CA THR A 199 12.91 1.76 -17.16
C THR A 199 13.77 0.62 -17.68
N ILE A 200 13.51 -0.61 -17.21
CA ILE A 200 14.30 -1.76 -17.60
C ILE A 200 14.00 -2.18 -19.04
N GLY A 201 12.73 -2.25 -19.45
CA GLY A 201 12.36 -2.56 -20.83
C GLY A 201 12.89 -1.51 -21.82
N PHE A 202 12.86 -0.24 -21.43
CA PHE A 202 13.36 0.87 -22.23
C PHE A 202 14.88 0.81 -22.40
N VAL A 203 15.65 0.77 -21.30
CA VAL A 203 17.12 0.76 -21.33
C VAL A 203 17.66 -0.49 -22.04
N THR A 204 17.07 -1.66 -21.79
CA THR A 204 17.50 -2.90 -22.46
C THR A 204 17.26 -2.88 -23.96
N THR A 205 16.15 -2.29 -24.41
CA THR A 205 15.85 -2.19 -25.84
C THR A 205 16.72 -1.14 -26.52
N LEU A 206 16.98 0.00 -25.88
CA LEU A 206 17.97 0.97 -26.38
C LEU A 206 19.36 0.36 -26.50
N ALA A 207 19.75 -0.49 -25.53
CA ALA A 207 21.03 -1.18 -25.59
C ALA A 207 21.13 -2.13 -26.80
N GLN A 208 20.04 -2.81 -27.15
CA GLN A 208 20.02 -3.78 -28.26
C GLN A 208 19.89 -3.11 -29.62
N LYS A 209 19.09 -2.04 -29.72
CA LYS A 209 18.75 -1.40 -31.00
C LYS A 209 19.47 -0.08 -31.25
N GLY A 210 20.24 0.40 -30.27
CA GLY A 210 20.88 1.71 -30.30
C GLY A 210 19.90 2.87 -30.08
N ILE A 211 20.44 4.08 -30.16
CA ILE A 211 19.75 5.36 -29.89
C ILE A 211 19.12 6.01 -31.13
N ALA A 212 19.10 5.31 -32.27
CA ALA A 212 18.40 5.78 -33.45
C ALA A 212 16.88 5.88 -33.20
N ILE A 213 16.18 6.69 -34.00
CA ILE A 213 14.73 6.97 -33.83
C ILE A 213 13.91 5.66 -33.74
N ASP A 214 14.21 4.67 -34.57
CA ASP A 214 13.53 3.36 -34.54
C ASP A 214 13.87 2.53 -33.30
N GLY A 215 15.09 2.68 -32.79
CA GLY A 215 15.53 2.10 -31.52
C GLY A 215 14.78 2.72 -30.34
N VAL A 216 14.62 4.04 -30.33
CA VAL A 216 13.86 4.77 -29.30
C VAL A 216 12.37 4.39 -29.33
N LYS A 217 11.74 4.34 -30.52
CA LYS A 217 10.33 3.91 -30.66
C LYS A 217 10.13 2.47 -30.16
N ALA A 218 11.03 1.56 -30.53
CA ALA A 218 10.99 0.19 -30.05
C ALA A 218 11.18 0.12 -28.53
N ALA A 219 12.10 0.91 -27.97
CA ALA A 219 12.35 0.96 -26.54
C ALA A 219 11.16 1.48 -25.75
N MET A 220 10.46 2.48 -26.29
CA MET A 220 9.22 2.97 -25.69
C MET A 220 8.13 1.89 -25.66
N GLY A 221 7.93 1.16 -26.76
CA GLY A 221 6.93 0.09 -26.84
C GLY A 221 7.23 -1.11 -25.92
N VAL A 222 8.49 -1.55 -25.86
CA VAL A 222 8.93 -2.63 -24.97
C VAL A 222 8.92 -2.18 -23.51
N GLY A 223 9.39 -0.96 -23.23
CA GLY A 223 9.32 -0.33 -21.92
C GLY A 223 7.89 -0.30 -21.39
N LEU A 224 6.94 0.22 -22.16
CA LEU A 224 5.54 0.28 -21.70
C LEU A 224 4.95 -1.10 -21.43
N ARG A 225 5.20 -2.10 -22.28
CA ARG A 225 4.74 -3.49 -22.05
C ARG A 225 5.36 -4.08 -20.78
N ALA A 226 6.66 -3.90 -20.58
CA ALA A 226 7.35 -4.37 -19.38
C ALA A 226 6.86 -3.64 -18.12
N GLY A 227 6.58 -2.34 -18.21
CA GLY A 227 5.98 -1.54 -17.14
C GLY A 227 4.59 -2.04 -16.77
N LEU A 228 3.71 -2.29 -17.74
CA LEU A 228 2.37 -2.83 -17.46
C LEU A 228 2.43 -4.22 -16.80
N GLU A 229 3.30 -5.13 -17.27
CA GLU A 229 3.51 -6.43 -16.63
C GLU A 229 3.99 -6.27 -15.17
N SER A 230 4.98 -5.40 -14.92
CA SER A 230 5.50 -5.16 -13.58
C SER A 230 4.50 -4.44 -12.66
N SER A 231 3.69 -3.52 -13.19
CA SER A 231 2.60 -2.87 -12.47
C SER A 231 1.59 -3.89 -11.96
N MET A 232 1.13 -4.80 -12.83
CA MET A 232 0.17 -5.83 -12.45
C MET A 232 0.74 -6.73 -11.35
N LEU A 233 1.99 -7.16 -11.49
CA LEU A 233 2.62 -8.00 -10.48
C LEU A 233 2.85 -7.28 -9.16
N ALA A 234 3.20 -6.00 -9.19
CA ALA A 234 3.36 -5.18 -8.00
C ALA A 234 2.06 -5.06 -7.22
N THR A 235 0.93 -4.85 -7.91
CA THR A 235 -0.40 -4.84 -7.29
C THR A 235 -0.77 -6.20 -6.69
N ILE A 236 -0.59 -7.29 -7.44
CA ILE A 236 -0.83 -8.65 -6.93
C ILE A 236 0.02 -8.91 -5.69
N ASN A 237 1.29 -8.53 -5.75
CA ASN A 237 2.22 -8.67 -4.64
C ASN A 237 1.76 -7.88 -3.42
N HIS A 238 1.34 -6.63 -3.60
CA HIS A 238 0.82 -5.80 -2.52
C HIS A 238 -0.40 -6.45 -1.86
N VAL A 239 -1.36 -6.96 -2.64
CA VAL A 239 -2.57 -7.63 -2.10
C VAL A 239 -2.22 -8.91 -1.35
N ILE A 240 -1.34 -9.76 -1.90
CA ILE A 240 -0.91 -10.98 -1.22
C ILE A 240 -0.24 -10.64 0.10
N VAL A 241 0.71 -9.69 0.09
CA VAL A 241 1.46 -9.31 1.28
C VAL A 241 0.57 -8.59 2.30
N ARG A 242 -0.47 -7.85 1.89
CA ARG A 242 -1.50 -7.34 2.81
C ARG A 242 -2.23 -8.47 3.54
N GLY A 243 -2.51 -9.58 2.86
CA GLY A 243 -3.24 -10.72 3.44
C GLY A 243 -2.42 -11.61 4.38
N ILE A 244 -1.12 -11.77 4.13
CA ILE A 244 -0.27 -12.69 4.93
C ILE A 244 0.85 -12.00 5.72
N GLY A 245 1.20 -10.77 5.36
CA GLY A 245 2.34 -10.06 5.93
C GLY A 245 2.20 -9.76 7.42
N GLU A 246 1.01 -9.34 7.86
CA GLU A 246 0.74 -9.02 9.26
C GLU A 246 0.92 -10.23 10.20
N THR A 247 0.33 -11.38 9.85
CA THR A 247 0.43 -12.61 10.63
C THR A 247 1.88 -13.09 10.76
N ILE A 248 2.65 -13.00 9.66
CA ILE A 248 4.06 -13.39 9.65
C ILE A 248 4.89 -12.41 10.51
N THR A 249 4.65 -11.11 10.39
CA THR A 249 5.29 -10.06 11.19
C THR A 249 5.06 -10.25 12.69
N GLN A 250 3.82 -10.51 13.10
CA GLN A 250 3.46 -10.72 14.51
C GLN A 250 4.19 -11.94 15.08
N SER A 251 4.21 -13.04 14.33
CA SER A 251 4.87 -14.29 14.72
C SER A 251 6.38 -14.12 14.88
N LEU A 252 7.04 -13.39 13.96
CA LEU A 252 8.48 -13.09 14.04
C LEU A 252 8.82 -12.17 15.23
N SER A 253 7.99 -11.16 15.49
CA SER A 253 8.18 -10.24 16.61
C SER A 253 8.09 -10.99 17.94
N GLN A 254 7.10 -11.87 18.09
CA GLN A 254 6.95 -12.72 19.28
C GLN A 254 8.11 -13.69 19.45
N PHE A 255 8.55 -14.34 18.37
CA PHE A 255 9.70 -15.24 18.39
C PHE A 255 10.98 -14.53 18.85
N ALA A 256 11.26 -13.33 18.33
CA ALA A 256 12.44 -12.56 18.69
C ALA A 256 12.46 -12.17 20.18
N ILE A 257 11.31 -11.77 20.73
CA ILE A 257 11.16 -11.45 22.17
C ILE A 257 11.40 -12.71 23.01
N GLN A 258 10.83 -13.85 22.62
CA GLN A 258 10.95 -15.11 23.36
C GLN A 258 12.37 -15.69 23.36
N GLN A 259 13.09 -15.62 22.24
CA GLN A 259 14.43 -16.20 22.12
C GLN A 259 15.53 -15.31 22.66
N TYR A 260 15.44 -13.99 22.46
CA TYR A 260 16.56 -13.10 22.72
C TYR A 260 16.34 -12.14 23.90
N GLY A 261 15.13 -12.05 24.47
CA GLY A 261 14.86 -11.28 25.69
C GLY A 261 15.10 -9.76 25.60
N PHE A 262 15.52 -9.24 24.45
CA PHE A 262 15.68 -7.81 24.22
C PHE A 262 14.37 -7.21 23.70
N THR A 263 13.96 -6.09 24.30
CA THR A 263 12.93 -5.22 23.73
C THR A 263 13.46 -4.66 22.41
N LEU A 264 12.92 -5.15 21.29
CA LEU A 264 13.21 -4.59 19.98
C LEU A 264 12.83 -3.12 19.98
N THR A 265 13.74 -2.24 19.56
CA THR A 265 13.42 -0.82 19.38
C THR A 265 12.36 -0.67 18.28
N GLU A 266 11.55 0.39 18.33
CA GLU A 266 10.53 0.62 17.29
C GLU A 266 11.11 0.61 15.87
N ASN A 267 12.31 1.14 15.69
CA ASN A 267 13.01 1.15 14.41
C ASN A 267 13.38 -0.26 13.94
N LEU A 268 13.77 -1.14 14.87
CA LEU A 268 14.09 -2.52 14.55
C LEU A 268 12.85 -3.32 14.18
N ILE A 269 11.72 -3.12 14.89
CA ILE A 269 10.43 -3.74 14.54
C ILE A 269 9.99 -3.31 13.12
N LYS A 270 10.07 -2.01 12.82
CA LYS A 270 9.76 -1.46 11.48
C LYS A 270 10.62 -2.13 10.40
N MET A 271 11.93 -2.26 10.63
CA MET A 271 12.84 -2.92 9.70
C MET A 271 12.55 -4.41 9.50
N CYS A 272 12.29 -5.16 10.58
CA CYS A 272 11.93 -6.58 10.49
C CYS A 272 10.64 -6.80 9.71
N ASN A 273 9.66 -5.90 9.86
CA ASN A 273 8.40 -5.97 9.13
C ASN A 273 8.59 -5.68 7.65
N MET A 274 9.37 -4.64 7.31
CA MET A 274 9.76 -4.38 5.93
C MET A 274 10.57 -5.53 5.31
N ALA A 275 11.45 -6.17 6.08
CA ALA A 275 12.20 -7.36 5.64
C ALA A 275 11.25 -8.51 5.28
N THR A 276 10.31 -8.79 6.17
CA THR A 276 9.32 -9.86 6.02
C THR A 276 8.49 -9.64 4.76
N ILE A 277 7.95 -8.44 4.59
CA ILE A 277 7.17 -8.01 3.41
C ILE A 277 8.01 -8.18 2.13
N GLY A 278 9.28 -7.78 2.15
CA GLY A 278 10.19 -7.92 1.01
C GLY A 278 10.56 -9.37 0.69
N ILE A 279 10.71 -10.23 1.69
CA ILE A 279 10.97 -11.67 1.51
C ILE A 279 9.77 -12.34 0.85
N VAL A 280 8.57 -12.14 1.40
CA VAL A 280 7.32 -12.70 0.85
C VAL A 280 7.16 -12.24 -0.60
N GLY A 281 7.37 -10.96 -0.87
CA GLY A 281 7.25 -10.47 -2.23
C GLY A 281 8.31 -11.04 -3.18
N SER A 282 9.54 -11.23 -2.70
CA SER A 282 10.60 -11.86 -3.50
C SER A 282 10.24 -13.30 -3.88
N ILE A 283 9.56 -14.04 -3.01
CA ILE A 283 9.05 -15.39 -3.28
C ILE A 283 7.96 -15.33 -4.35
N VAL A 284 6.99 -14.42 -4.24
CA VAL A 284 5.91 -14.24 -5.24
C VAL A 284 6.51 -13.99 -6.63
N PHE A 285 7.46 -13.05 -6.73
CA PHE A 285 8.11 -12.74 -7.99
C PHE A 285 8.96 -13.90 -8.54
N SER A 286 9.67 -14.62 -7.67
CA SER A 286 10.46 -15.79 -8.06
C SER A 286 9.58 -16.91 -8.62
N THR A 287 8.45 -17.18 -7.98
CA THR A 287 7.44 -18.14 -8.44
C THR A 287 6.85 -17.73 -9.79
N TRP A 288 6.50 -16.46 -9.95
CA TRP A 288 6.03 -15.95 -11.24
C TRP A 288 7.07 -16.10 -12.34
N LEU A 289 8.35 -15.79 -12.06
CA LEU A 289 9.44 -15.97 -13.02
C LEU A 289 9.60 -17.44 -13.43
N PHE A 290 9.53 -18.36 -12.48
CA PHE A 290 9.54 -19.80 -12.75
C PHE A 290 8.39 -20.19 -13.71
N VAL A 291 7.15 -19.83 -13.38
CA VAL A 291 5.97 -20.14 -14.20
C VAL A 291 6.08 -19.53 -15.60
N LYS A 292 6.50 -18.26 -15.71
CA LYS A 292 6.70 -17.58 -16.99
C LYS A 292 7.72 -18.30 -17.87
N LEU A 293 8.83 -18.76 -17.31
CA LEU A 293 9.85 -19.50 -18.05
C LEU A 293 9.35 -20.89 -18.47
N ARG A 294 8.55 -21.56 -17.63
CA ARG A 294 7.91 -22.84 -17.98
C ARG A 294 6.92 -22.68 -19.13
N TRP A 295 6.09 -21.65 -19.11
CA TRP A 295 5.17 -21.34 -20.23
C TRP A 295 5.89 -21.01 -21.53
N LYS A 296 7.06 -20.37 -21.46
CA LYS A 296 7.90 -20.13 -22.65
C LYS A 296 8.64 -21.37 -23.16
N GLY A 297 8.40 -22.54 -22.58
CA GLY A 297 9.00 -23.81 -23.02
C GLY A 297 10.41 -24.07 -22.51
N HIS A 298 10.93 -23.28 -21.56
CA HIS A 298 12.24 -23.56 -20.97
C HIS A 298 12.20 -24.80 -20.07
N SER A 299 13.35 -25.49 -19.96
CA SER A 299 13.49 -26.66 -19.10
C SER A 299 13.28 -26.32 -17.62
N SER A 300 12.76 -27.26 -16.83
CA SER A 300 12.51 -27.04 -15.38
C SER A 300 13.78 -26.66 -14.63
N ARG A 301 14.93 -27.27 -14.98
CA ARG A 301 16.23 -26.94 -14.37
C ARG A 301 16.63 -25.49 -14.65
N PHE A 302 16.48 -25.02 -15.89
CA PHE A 302 16.79 -23.63 -16.24
C PHE A 302 15.83 -22.66 -15.56
N ALA A 303 14.53 -22.92 -15.62
CA ALA A 303 13.52 -22.07 -14.99
C ALA A 303 13.75 -21.95 -13.48
N PHE A 304 14.03 -23.07 -12.80
CA PHE A 304 14.34 -23.10 -11.37
C PHE A 304 15.62 -22.35 -11.04
N ALA A 305 16.72 -22.61 -11.78
CA ALA A 305 17.99 -21.93 -11.55
C ALA A 305 17.86 -20.40 -11.73
N SER A 306 17.12 -19.94 -12.75
CA SER A 306 16.85 -18.52 -12.96
C SER A 306 15.98 -17.91 -11.85
N ALA A 307 14.96 -18.62 -11.39
CA ALA A 307 14.12 -18.19 -10.28
C ALA A 307 14.91 -18.06 -8.97
N VAL A 308 15.68 -19.08 -8.59
CA VAL A 308 16.53 -19.08 -7.38
C VAL A 308 17.60 -17.99 -7.45
N LYS A 309 18.25 -17.82 -8.61
CA LYS A 309 19.23 -16.75 -8.79
C LYS A 309 18.60 -15.38 -8.58
N SER A 310 17.41 -15.15 -9.15
CA SER A 310 16.66 -13.91 -8.97
C SER A 310 16.22 -13.68 -7.52
N LEU A 311 15.82 -14.74 -6.81
CA LEU A 311 15.43 -14.67 -5.41
C LEU A 311 16.62 -14.24 -4.55
N GLY A 312 17.76 -14.91 -4.70
CA GLY A 312 18.97 -14.60 -3.93
C GLY A 312 19.45 -13.17 -4.14
N THR A 313 19.43 -12.66 -5.38
CA THR A 313 19.83 -11.28 -5.66
C THR A 313 18.84 -10.25 -5.10
N SER A 314 17.54 -10.54 -5.14
CA SER A 314 16.51 -9.66 -4.56
C SER A 314 16.64 -9.57 -3.04
N LEU A 315 16.86 -10.70 -2.37
CA LEU A 315 17.08 -10.75 -0.93
C LEU A 315 18.36 -10.04 -0.50
N ALA A 316 19.43 -10.15 -1.29
CA ALA A 316 20.68 -9.43 -1.01
C ALA A 316 20.48 -7.90 -1.08
N ILE A 317 19.82 -7.41 -2.14
CA ILE A 317 19.50 -5.97 -2.28
C ILE A 317 18.58 -5.52 -1.16
N LEU A 318 17.56 -6.31 -0.82
CA LEU A 318 16.65 -6.03 0.29
C LEU A 318 17.40 -5.88 1.61
N PHE A 319 18.30 -6.82 1.94
CA PHE A 319 19.05 -6.79 3.19
C PHE A 319 19.97 -5.56 3.28
N ILE A 320 20.69 -5.24 2.20
CA ILE A 320 21.53 -4.03 2.13
C ILE A 320 20.69 -2.77 2.30
N SER A 321 19.51 -2.72 1.66
CA SER A 321 18.59 -1.58 1.75
C SER A 321 18.06 -1.39 3.16
N ILE A 322 17.74 -2.48 3.87
CA ILE A 322 17.25 -2.44 5.25
C ILE A 322 18.35 -1.98 6.19
N ILE A 323 19.58 -2.49 6.05
CA ILE A 323 20.74 -2.01 6.82
C ILE A 323 20.92 -0.51 6.60
N ALA A 324 20.91 -0.07 5.33
CA ALA A 324 21.06 1.33 5.01
C ALA A 324 19.96 2.20 5.65
N GLN A 325 18.71 1.73 5.62
CA GLN A 325 17.61 2.43 6.27
C GLN A 325 17.73 2.44 7.80
N GLY A 326 18.28 1.37 8.40
CA GLY A 326 18.53 1.31 9.85
C GLY A 326 19.64 2.24 10.32
N VAL A 327 20.69 2.40 9.52
CA VAL A 327 21.85 3.24 9.85
C VAL A 327 21.56 4.72 9.59
N TRP A 328 20.98 5.05 8.44
CA TRP A 328 20.84 6.44 8.00
C TRP A 328 19.40 6.99 8.11
N GLY A 329 18.42 6.13 8.37
CA GLY A 329 17.01 6.54 8.47
C GLY A 329 16.43 7.06 7.14
N GLY A 330 15.20 7.57 7.22
CA GLY A 330 14.51 8.22 6.11
C GLY A 330 14.46 7.37 4.83
N TYR A 331 14.89 7.96 3.72
CA TYR A 331 14.87 7.33 2.39
C TYR A 331 16.18 6.59 2.04
N ALA A 332 17.08 6.37 2.98
CA ALA A 332 18.41 5.81 2.68
C ALA A 332 18.36 4.42 2.06
N GLY A 333 17.54 3.51 2.59
CA GLY A 333 17.36 2.18 2.01
C GLY A 333 16.82 2.21 0.58
N LEU A 334 15.91 3.14 0.31
CA LEU A 334 15.34 3.36 -1.00
C LEU A 334 16.40 3.84 -2.01
N ILE A 335 17.21 4.83 -1.62
CA ILE A 335 18.29 5.35 -2.44
C ILE A 335 19.31 4.25 -2.75
N VAL A 336 19.67 3.43 -1.75
CA VAL A 336 20.62 2.33 -1.92
C VAL A 336 20.07 1.24 -2.85
N SER A 337 18.83 0.80 -2.68
CA SER A 337 18.15 -0.16 -3.57
C SER A 337 18.16 0.32 -5.03
N LEU A 338 17.76 1.57 -5.26
CA LEU A 338 17.72 2.16 -6.60
C LEU A 338 19.12 2.28 -7.21
N SER A 339 20.10 2.70 -6.41
CA SER A 339 21.48 2.89 -6.86
C SER A 339 22.14 1.57 -7.26
N ILE A 340 21.99 0.52 -6.43
CA ILE A 340 22.48 -0.83 -6.74
C ILE A 340 21.80 -1.35 -8.00
N GLY A 341 20.48 -1.14 -8.11
CA GLY A 341 19.71 -1.57 -9.26
C GLY A 341 20.15 -0.91 -10.56
N LEU A 342 20.30 0.41 -10.56
CA LEU A 342 20.79 1.17 -11.70
C LEU A 342 22.21 0.74 -12.07
N SER A 343 23.08 0.57 -11.08
CA SER A 343 24.46 0.10 -11.27
C SER A 343 24.51 -1.29 -11.91
N MET A 344 23.64 -2.22 -11.49
CA MET A 344 23.54 -3.55 -12.09
C MET A 344 23.07 -3.49 -13.55
N VAL A 345 22.11 -2.62 -13.88
CA VAL A 345 21.65 -2.42 -15.26
C VAL A 345 22.78 -1.85 -16.12
N ILE A 346 23.51 -0.85 -15.62
CA ILE A 346 24.68 -0.27 -16.31
C ILE A 346 25.78 -1.33 -16.50
N PHE A 347 26.09 -2.12 -15.49
CA PHE A 347 27.10 -3.18 -15.59
C PHE A 347 26.71 -4.25 -16.62
N GLN A 348 25.45 -4.70 -16.60
CA GLN A 348 24.92 -5.63 -17.60
C GLN A 348 25.00 -5.05 -19.01
N TYR A 349 24.69 -3.76 -19.15
CA TYR A 349 24.80 -3.01 -20.40
C TYR A 349 26.25 -2.99 -20.92
N VAL A 350 27.21 -2.55 -20.09
CA VAL A 350 28.64 -2.50 -20.45
C VAL A 350 29.14 -3.89 -20.86
N LYS A 351 28.79 -4.90 -20.07
CA LYS A 351 29.16 -6.30 -20.35
C LYS A 351 28.59 -6.80 -21.67
N HIS A 352 27.32 -6.51 -21.96
CA HIS A 352 26.68 -6.91 -23.21
C HIS A 352 27.37 -6.27 -24.42
N ASN A 353 27.62 -4.96 -24.35
CA ASN A 353 28.26 -4.22 -25.44
C ASN A 353 29.71 -4.66 -25.66
N LEU A 354 30.45 -4.92 -24.59
CA LEU A 354 31.81 -5.46 -24.66
C LEU A 354 31.84 -6.85 -25.31
N ASN A 355 30.94 -7.74 -24.89
CA ASN A 355 30.82 -9.08 -25.47
C ASN A 355 30.47 -9.03 -26.95
N HIS A 356 29.58 -8.12 -27.37
CA HIS A 356 29.22 -7.97 -28.78
C HIS A 356 30.43 -7.54 -29.63
N LYS A 357 31.16 -6.50 -29.19
CA LYS A 357 32.40 -6.07 -29.85
C LYS A 357 33.43 -7.19 -29.92
N LEU A 358 33.58 -7.97 -28.85
CA LEU A 358 34.51 -9.08 -28.80
C LEU A 358 34.11 -10.19 -29.79
N LEU A 359 32.82 -10.52 -29.87
CA LEU A 359 32.26 -11.48 -30.83
C LEU A 359 32.44 -11.01 -32.29
N ASP A 360 32.19 -9.74 -32.57
CA ASP A 360 32.38 -9.16 -33.90
C ASP A 360 33.86 -9.23 -34.31
N ASN A 361 34.77 -8.89 -33.37
CA ASN A 361 36.21 -8.99 -33.60
C ASN A 361 36.68 -10.44 -33.84
N ILE A 362 36.20 -11.40 -33.05
CA ILE A 362 36.53 -12.83 -33.23
C ILE A 362 36.00 -13.33 -34.57
N THR A 363 34.79 -12.91 -34.96
CA THR A 363 34.17 -13.29 -36.22
C THR A 363 34.97 -12.73 -37.40
N ASN A 364 35.32 -11.45 -37.36
CA ASN A 364 36.13 -10.81 -38.38
C ASN A 364 37.52 -11.45 -38.50
N TYR A 365 38.19 -11.71 -37.38
CA TYR A 365 39.48 -12.41 -37.35
C TYR A 365 39.38 -13.83 -37.95
N SER A 366 38.32 -14.56 -37.60
CA SER A 366 38.09 -15.92 -38.12
C SER A 366 37.84 -15.91 -39.63
N ILE A 367 37.09 -14.92 -40.14
CA ILE A 367 36.86 -14.73 -41.59
C ILE A 367 38.17 -14.40 -42.30
N GLU A 368 38.94 -13.44 -41.77
CA GLU A 368 40.20 -12.99 -42.36
C GLU A 368 41.21 -14.13 -42.46
N LYS A 369 41.36 -14.93 -41.41
CA LYS A 369 42.29 -16.06 -41.38
C LYS A 369 41.82 -17.27 -42.20
N SER A 370 40.52 -17.36 -42.48
CA SER A 370 39.93 -18.40 -43.32
C SER A 370 39.84 -18.00 -44.80
N ARG A 371 40.31 -16.81 -45.19
CA ARG A 371 40.37 -16.43 -46.61
C ARG A 371 41.37 -17.33 -47.35
N PRO A 372 40.99 -17.93 -48.49
CA PRO A 372 41.93 -18.72 -49.28
C PRO A 372 43.05 -17.82 -49.80
N ILE A 373 44.30 -18.26 -49.63
CA ILE A 373 45.47 -17.63 -50.25
C ILE A 373 45.40 -17.97 -51.74
N LEU A 374 44.80 -17.08 -52.53
CA LEU A 374 44.85 -17.17 -53.98
C LEU A 374 46.26 -16.81 -54.42
N PHE A 375 47.09 -17.82 -54.69
CA PHE A 375 48.35 -17.64 -55.40
C PHE A 375 48.03 -17.19 -56.83
N ILE A 376 48.05 -15.88 -57.05
CA ILE A 376 48.09 -15.32 -58.40
C ILE A 376 49.51 -15.57 -58.89
N LYS A 377 49.66 -16.55 -59.78
CA LYS A 377 50.89 -16.80 -60.50
C LYS A 377 51.04 -15.67 -61.53
N GLU A 378 51.89 -14.70 -61.24
CA GLU A 378 52.30 -13.70 -62.22
C GLU A 378 52.92 -14.42 -63.43
N LYS A 379 52.47 -14.04 -64.63
CA LYS A 379 52.91 -14.59 -65.91
C LYS A 379 53.90 -13.65 -66.57
#